data_AF-A0A1I3EL01-F1
#
_entry.id   AF-A0A1I3EL01-F1
#
_cell.length_a   1.000
_cell.length_b   1.000
_cell.length_c   1.000
_cell.angle_alpha   90.00
_cell.angle_beta   90.00
_cell.angle_gamma   90.00
#
_symmetry.space_group_name_H-M   'P 1'
#
loop_
_entity.id
_entity.type
_entity.pdbx_description
1 polymer ?
#
loop_
_entity_poly.entity_id
_entity_poly.type
_entity_poly.pdbx_seq_one_letter_code
_entity_poly.pdbx_strand_id
1 'polypeptide(L)'
;MLIGRIEHDPKKQLPLQLPESTLGRLELYKELYQQTFGEKVANSDLVDLMLTTLMDRDRAFRRYEKEVERRKKQEAKQQEKLAGETPSAEQAATGSHAEAPSHQREPHQA
;
A
#
# COMPACT_ATOMS: atom_id res chain seq x y z
N MET A 1 23.63 -11.02 -12.65
CA MET A 1 23.14 -9.77 -12.04
C MET A 1 24.08 -9.47 -10.90
N LEU A 2 24.87 -8.39 -10.97
CA LEU A 2 25.54 -7.86 -9.77
C LEU A 2 24.46 -7.53 -8.75
N ILE A 3 24.76 -7.66 -7.46
CA ILE A 3 23.90 -7.15 -6.39
C ILE A 3 23.79 -5.64 -6.63
N GLY A 4 22.75 -5.29 -7.39
CA GLY A 4 22.44 -3.93 -7.77
C GLY A 4 22.10 -3.20 -6.49
N ARG A 5 22.81 -2.10 -6.26
CA ARG A 5 22.62 -1.12 -5.17
C ARG A 5 21.20 -1.20 -4.61
N ILE A 6 21.09 -1.85 -3.45
CA ILE A 6 19.85 -1.96 -2.71
C ILE A 6 19.56 -0.55 -2.20
N GLU A 7 18.61 0.14 -2.84
CA GLU A 7 18.11 1.43 -2.35
C GLU A 7 17.50 1.22 -0.95
N HIS A 8 17.90 2.10 -0.05
CA HIS A 8 17.87 1.86 1.39
C HIS A 8 16.51 2.29 1.97
N ASP A 9 15.57 1.36 2.10
CA ASP A 9 14.36 1.51 2.92
C ASP A 9 14.75 1.45 4.43
N PRO A 10 14.03 2.07 5.39
CA PRO A 10 14.49 2.15 6.77
C PRO A 10 14.58 0.76 7.39
N LYS A 11 15.82 0.36 7.74
CA LYS A 11 16.19 -0.97 8.23
C LYS A 11 15.46 -1.32 9.53
N LYS A 12 14.36 -2.06 9.43
CA LYS A 12 13.79 -2.79 10.57
C LYS A 12 14.56 -4.10 10.74
N GLN A 13 15.14 -4.32 11.91
CA GLN A 13 15.82 -5.57 12.22
C GLN A 13 14.78 -6.64 12.59
N LEU A 14 14.84 -7.79 11.92
CA LEU A 14 14.02 -8.95 12.23
C LEU A 14 14.94 -10.09 12.69
N PRO A 15 15.05 -10.38 14.00
CA PRO A 15 15.82 -11.53 14.44
C PRO A 15 15.09 -12.82 14.02
N LEU A 16 15.77 -13.65 13.23
CA LEU A 16 15.25 -14.93 12.76
C LEU A 16 16.19 -16.05 13.22
N GLN A 17 15.62 -17.14 13.70
CA GLN A 17 16.36 -18.37 13.96
C GLN A 17 16.17 -19.30 12.77
N LEU A 18 17.27 -19.74 12.18
CA LEU A 18 17.28 -20.71 11.08
C LEU A 18 17.76 -22.06 11.60
N PRO A 19 17.20 -23.18 11.12
CA PRO A 19 17.75 -24.50 11.41
C PRO A 19 19.21 -24.59 10.95
N GLU A 20 20.02 -25.33 11.68
CA GLU A 20 21.45 -25.53 11.37
C GLU A 20 21.67 -26.06 9.93
N SER A 21 20.80 -26.96 9.47
CA SER A 21 20.81 -27.47 8.09
C SER A 21 20.55 -26.38 7.03
N THR A 22 19.90 -25.29 7.41
CA THR A 22 19.67 -24.13 6.53
C THR A 22 20.86 -23.18 6.57
N LEU A 23 21.49 -23.00 7.74
CA LEU A 23 22.72 -22.23 7.88
C LEU A 23 23.86 -22.86 7.06
N GLY A 24 24.07 -24.18 7.16
CA GLY A 24 25.09 -24.87 6.35
C GLY A 24 24.84 -24.76 4.84
N ARG A 25 23.56 -24.80 4.40
CA ARG A 25 23.21 -24.55 2.99
C ARG A 25 23.49 -23.11 2.56
N LEU A 26 23.26 -22.13 3.45
CA LEU A 26 23.53 -20.72 3.17
C LEU A 26 25.04 -20.46 3.01
N GLU A 27 25.88 -21.11 3.83
CA GLU A 27 27.34 -21.03 3.72
C GLU A 27 27.83 -21.60 2.39
N LEU A 28 27.38 -22.80 2.01
CA LEU A 28 27.72 -23.40 0.71
C LEU A 28 27.26 -22.53 -0.46
N TYR A 29 26.06 -21.93 -0.36
CA TYR A 29 25.54 -21.04 -1.40
C TYR A 29 26.37 -19.76 -1.51
N LYS A 30 26.85 -19.23 -0.38
CA LYS A 30 27.76 -18.09 -0.34
C LYS A 30 29.11 -18.40 -0.99
N GLU A 31 29.68 -19.57 -0.73
CA GLU A 31 30.92 -20.02 -1.37
C GLU A 31 30.75 -20.13 -2.89
N LEU A 32 29.66 -20.75 -3.34
CA LEU A 32 29.32 -20.85 -4.76
C LEU A 32 29.21 -19.46 -5.40
N TYR A 33 28.54 -18.53 -4.74
CA TYR A 33 28.38 -17.16 -5.24
C TYR A 33 29.75 -16.46 -5.37
N GLN A 34 30.59 -16.56 -4.35
CA GLN A 34 31.94 -15.99 -4.38
C GLN A 34 32.79 -16.61 -5.49
N GLN A 35 32.71 -17.92 -5.71
CA GLN A 35 33.41 -18.59 -6.81
C GLN A 35 32.93 -18.14 -8.19
N THR A 36 31.62 -17.91 -8.33
CA THR A 36 30.99 -17.58 -9.62
C THR A 36 31.22 -16.12 -10.01
N PHE A 37 31.14 -15.21 -9.03
CA PHE A 37 31.14 -13.76 -9.28
C PHE A 37 32.37 -13.03 -8.74
N GLY A 38 33.23 -13.71 -7.98
CA GLY A 38 34.44 -13.13 -7.38
C GLY A 38 34.19 -12.19 -6.19
N GLU A 39 32.92 -11.97 -5.82
CA GLU A 39 32.53 -11.04 -4.76
C GLU A 39 32.18 -11.77 -3.46
N LYS A 40 32.71 -11.26 -2.34
CA LYS A 40 32.28 -11.68 -1.00
C LYS A 40 30.98 -10.98 -0.65
N VAL A 41 29.92 -11.75 -0.43
CA VAL A 41 28.58 -11.25 -0.08
C VAL A 41 28.30 -11.51 1.40
N ALA A 42 27.68 -10.56 2.10
CA ALA A 42 27.26 -10.78 3.49
C ALA A 42 26.04 -11.71 3.55
N ASN A 43 25.87 -12.44 4.66
CA ASN A 43 24.73 -13.35 4.81
C ASN A 43 23.39 -12.60 4.74
N SER A 44 23.35 -11.36 5.24
CA SER A 44 22.18 -10.47 5.13
C SER A 44 21.78 -10.24 3.68
N ASP A 45 22.75 -9.88 2.83
CA ASP A 45 22.49 -9.49 1.45
C ASP A 45 22.12 -10.70 0.60
N LEU A 46 22.71 -11.86 0.92
CA LEU A 46 22.37 -13.13 0.29
C LEU A 46 20.95 -13.58 0.62
N VAL A 47 20.55 -13.47 1.90
CA VAL A 47 19.19 -13.79 2.35
C VAL A 47 18.19 -12.82 1.74
N ASP A 48 18.49 -11.53 1.72
CA ASP A 48 17.65 -10.50 1.08
C ASP A 48 17.42 -10.83 -0.40
N LEU A 49 18.51 -11.05 -1.15
CA LEU A 49 18.44 -11.44 -2.57
C LEU A 49 17.59 -12.70 -2.78
N MET A 50 17.76 -13.73 -1.95
CA MET A 50 17.01 -14.97 -2.04
C MET A 50 15.51 -14.74 -1.79
N LEU A 51 15.17 -13.95 -0.76
CA LEU A 51 13.79 -13.63 -0.42
C LEU A 51 13.13 -12.77 -1.51
N THR A 52 13.79 -11.70 -1.96
CA THR A 52 13.28 -10.86 -3.07
C THR A 52 13.07 -11.70 -4.32
N THR A 53 14.04 -12.54 -4.69
CA THR A 53 13.93 -13.41 -5.88
C THR A 53 12.77 -14.40 -5.74
N LEU A 54 12.53 -14.94 -4.55
CA LEU A 54 11.43 -15.85 -4.28
C LEU A 54 10.08 -15.13 -4.41
N MET A 55 9.95 -13.97 -3.75
CA MET A 55 8.73 -13.16 -3.72
C MET A 55 8.38 -12.62 -5.10
N ASP A 56 9.37 -12.15 -5.87
CA ASP A 56 9.20 -11.68 -7.24
C ASP A 56 8.77 -12.80 -8.20
N ARG A 57 9.16 -14.04 -7.93
CA ARG A 57 8.75 -15.18 -8.75
C ARG A 57 7.35 -15.68 -8.40
N ASP A 58 6.94 -15.53 -7.15
CA ASP A 58 5.62 -15.94 -6.68
C ASP A 58 4.50 -15.10 -7.35
N ARG A 59 3.75 -15.76 -8.24
CA ARG A 59 2.62 -15.12 -8.96
C ARG A 59 1.45 -14.83 -8.02
N ALA A 60 1.22 -15.64 -7.00
CA ALA A 60 0.14 -15.44 -6.05
C ALA A 60 0.46 -14.25 -5.15
N PHE A 61 1.69 -14.17 -4.65
CA PHE A 61 2.17 -13.03 -3.87
C PHE A 61 2.05 -11.71 -4.64
N ARG A 62 2.54 -11.65 -5.89
CA ARG A 62 2.40 -10.43 -6.73
C ARG A 62 0.96 -10.04 -7.03
N ARG A 63 0.05 -11.01 -7.16
CA ARG A 63 -1.39 -10.71 -7.31
C ARG A 63 -1.96 -10.11 -6.02
N TYR A 64 -1.56 -10.67 -4.88
CA TYR A 64 -1.95 -10.16 -3.57
C TYR A 64 -1.44 -8.74 -3.33
N GLU A 65 -0.18 -8.43 -3.64
CA GLU A 65 0.37 -7.07 -3.52
C GLU A 65 -0.45 -6.05 -4.32
N LYS A 66 -0.77 -6.36 -5.59
CA LYS A 66 -1.60 -5.50 -6.44
C LYS A 66 -3.00 -5.28 -5.86
N GLU A 67 -3.59 -6.32 -5.26
CA GLU A 67 -4.92 -6.19 -4.64
C GLU A 67 -4.86 -5.33 -3.38
N VAL A 68 -3.81 -5.48 -2.56
CA VAL A 68 -3.57 -4.64 -1.39
C VAL A 68 -3.39 -3.17 -1.80
N GLU A 69 -2.60 -2.89 -2.84
CA GLU A 69 -2.44 -1.53 -3.39
C GLU A 69 -3.77 -0.96 -3.90
N ARG A 70 -4.54 -1.77 -4.64
CA ARG A 70 -5.86 -1.37 -5.17
C ARG A 70 -6.81 -1.02 -4.03
N ARG A 71 -6.84 -1.82 -2.97
CA ARG A 71 -7.66 -1.58 -1.78
C ARG A 71 -7.23 -0.29 -1.06
N LYS A 72 -5.94 -0.11 -0.78
CA LYS A 72 -5.41 1.13 -0.18
C LYS A 72 -5.78 2.37 -0.99
N LYS A 73 -5.69 2.30 -2.32
CA LYS A 73 -6.09 3.40 -3.22
C LYS A 73 -7.58 3.69 -3.18
N GLN A 74 -8.43 2.68 -2.97
CA GLN A 74 -9.87 2.86 -2.80
C GLN A 74 -10.21 3.48 -1.45
N GLU A 75 -9.54 3.04 -0.38
CA GLU A 75 -9.69 3.59 0.97
C GLU A 75 -9.24 5.06 1.02
N ALA A 76 -8.09 5.39 0.41
CA ALA A 76 -7.61 6.77 0.29
C ALA A 76 -8.61 7.66 -0.47
N LYS A 77 -9.16 7.18 -1.59
CA LYS A 77 -10.18 7.92 -2.35
C LYS A 77 -11.50 8.12 -1.61
N GLN A 78 -11.89 7.17 -0.75
CA GLN A 78 -13.08 7.31 0.09
C GLN A 78 -12.86 8.31 1.23
N GLN A 79 -11.68 8.28 1.88
CA GLN A 79 -11.31 9.27 2.88
C GLN A 79 -11.22 10.69 2.31
N GLU A 80 -10.69 10.84 1.09
CA GLU A 80 -10.59 12.15 0.44
C GLU A 80 -11.96 12.72 0.04
N LYS A 81 -12.91 11.85 -0.37
CA LYS A 81 -14.32 12.26 -0.57
C LYS A 81 -15.02 12.65 0.73
N LEU A 82 -14.80 11.91 1.81
CA LEU A 82 -15.39 12.20 3.13
C LEU A 82 -14.77 13.44 3.80
N ALA A 83 -13.51 13.77 3.51
CA ALA A 83 -12.85 14.99 4.00
C ALA A 83 -13.19 16.23 3.15
N GLY A 84 -13.55 16.04 1.87
CA GLY A 84 -14.02 17.11 0.98
C GLY A 84 -15.48 17.52 1.20
N GLU A 85 -16.30 16.69 1.86
CA GLU A 85 -17.63 17.06 2.36
C GLU A 85 -17.51 17.58 3.81
N THR A 86 -16.90 18.75 3.98
CA THR A 86 -17.28 19.60 5.11
C THR A 86 -18.68 20.15 4.77
N PRO A 87 -19.75 19.78 5.48
CA PRO A 87 -20.99 20.52 5.37
C PRO A 87 -20.69 21.90 5.92
N SER A 88 -20.61 22.90 5.05
CA SER A 88 -20.68 24.30 5.45
C SER A 88 -22.08 24.49 6.03
N ALA A 89 -22.19 24.21 7.33
CA ALA A 89 -23.34 24.50 8.14
C ALA A 89 -23.40 26.02 8.31
N GLU A 90 -23.87 26.72 7.28
CA GLU A 90 -24.31 28.09 7.42
C GLU A 90 -25.83 28.16 7.25
N GLN A 91 -26.44 28.51 8.39
CA GLN A 91 -27.69 29.26 8.52
C GLN A 91 -28.98 28.44 8.52
N ALA A 92 -29.24 27.84 9.67
CA ALA A 92 -30.59 27.82 10.22
C ALA A 92 -30.82 29.06 11.10
N ALA A 93 -31.92 29.76 10.79
CA ALA A 93 -32.76 30.60 11.65
C ALA A 93 -32.27 32.00 12.08
N THR A 94 -32.94 33.05 11.59
CA THR A 94 -34.00 33.78 12.31
C THR A 94 -34.47 35.02 11.51
N GLY A 95 -35.78 35.17 11.32
CA GLY A 95 -36.34 36.34 10.61
C GLY A 95 -37.83 36.22 10.36
N SER A 96 -38.61 36.23 11.45
CA SER A 96 -40.07 36.27 11.47
C SER A 96 -40.60 37.57 10.85
N HIS A 97 -41.46 37.50 9.83
CA HIS A 97 -42.49 38.51 9.61
C HIS A 97 -43.67 37.99 8.76
N ALA A 98 -44.80 37.85 9.45
CA ALA A 98 -46.19 38.17 9.08
C ALA A 98 -46.74 37.86 7.67
N GLU A 99 -47.76 36.98 7.68
CA GLU A 99 -49.14 37.25 7.23
C GLU A 99 -49.44 37.40 5.72
N ALA A 100 -50.08 36.37 5.13
CA ALA A 100 -51.45 36.39 4.59
C ALA A 100 -51.65 35.30 3.52
N PRO A 101 -52.68 34.43 3.61
CA PRO A 101 -53.02 33.46 2.57
C PRO A 101 -53.96 34.11 1.55
N SER A 102 -53.61 34.08 0.26
CA SER A 102 -54.52 34.51 -0.80
C SER A 102 -54.65 33.43 -1.88
N HIS A 103 -55.83 32.81 -1.90
CA HIS A 103 -56.36 31.98 -2.98
C HIS A 103 -56.31 32.71 -4.33
N GLN A 104 -56.05 32.01 -5.44
CA GLN A 104 -57.07 31.53 -6.41
C GLN A 104 -56.47 31.22 -7.80
N ARG A 105 -57.04 30.17 -8.41
CA ARG A 105 -57.20 29.85 -9.85
C ARG A 105 -56.11 29.07 -10.62
N GLU A 106 -56.40 27.77 -10.77
CA GLU A 106 -56.25 26.98 -12.02
C GLU A 106 -57.03 27.60 -13.21
N PRO A 107 -57.02 27.01 -14.43
CA PRO A 107 -55.99 26.27 -15.19
C PRO A 107 -55.81 26.91 -16.60
N HIS A 108 -55.01 26.34 -17.51
CA HIS A 108 -55.43 26.06 -18.91
C HIS A 108 -54.28 25.47 -19.77
N GLN A 109 -54.64 24.40 -20.49
CA GLN A 109 -53.91 23.69 -21.54
C GLN A 109 -53.55 24.58 -22.75
N ALA A 110 -52.53 24.14 -23.48
CA ALA A 110 -52.62 23.92 -24.93
C ALA A 110 -51.80 22.67 -25.30
#